data_AF-A0A366EDU9-F1
#
_entry.id   AF-A0A366EDU9-F1
#
_cell.length_a   1.000
_cell.length_b   1.000
_cell.length_c   1.000
_cell.angle_alpha   90.00
_cell.angle_beta   90.00
_cell.angle_gamma   90.00
#
_symmetry.space_group_name_H-M   'P 1'
#
loop_
_entity.id
_entity.type
_entity.pdbx_description
1 polymer ?
#
loop_
_entity_poly.entity_id
_entity_poly.type
_entity_poly.pdbx_seq_one_letter_code
_entity_poly.pdbx_strand_id
1 'polypeptide(L)' 'MSRRGNCWDNAPQESFFGHFKDEAYIKPCETLDELKREIKSYMTYYNNYRYQWNLKKMTPVQYRNHLSSVA' A
#
# COMPACT_ATOMS: atom_id res chain seq x y z
N MET A 1 10.70 -3.53 -12.10
CA MET A 1 9.66 -3.41 -13.14
C MET A 1 9.48 -4.78 -13.76
N SER A 2 8.23 -5.24 -13.88
CA SER A 2 7.92 -6.53 -14.51
C SER A 2 8.35 -6.55 -15.98
N ARG A 3 8.38 -7.74 -16.59
CA ARG A 3 8.63 -7.88 -18.02
C ARG A 3 7.57 -7.12 -18.82
N ARG A 4 7.99 -6.47 -19.90
CA ARG A 4 7.09 -5.78 -20.84
C ARG A 4 5.95 -6.73 -21.23
N GLY A 5 4.70 -6.31 -21.02
CA GLY A 5 3.51 -7.12 -21.28
C GLY A 5 2.92 -7.85 -20.07
N ASN A 6 3.56 -7.82 -18.88
CA ASN A 6 2.96 -8.36 -17.65
C ASN A 6 2.66 -7.26 -16.61
N CYS A 7 1.58 -6.51 -16.79
CA CYS A 7 1.23 -5.41 -15.87
C CYS A 7 0.75 -5.88 -14.49
N TRP A 8 0.30 -7.13 -14.36
CA TRP A 8 -0.30 -7.65 -13.13
C TRP A 8 0.68 -7.68 -11.94
N ASP A 9 1.95 -7.97 -12.19
CA ASP A 9 2.98 -7.96 -11.14
C ASP A 9 3.23 -6.54 -10.60
N ASN A 10 3.05 -5.54 -11.45
CA ASN A 10 3.34 -4.13 -11.17
C ASN A 10 2.12 -3.39 -10.59
N ALA A 11 0.91 -3.78 -10.99
CA ALA A 11 -0.32 -3.08 -10.64
C ALA A 11 -0.52 -2.85 -9.12
N PRO A 12 -0.23 -3.82 -8.21
CA PRO A 12 -0.33 -3.58 -6.77
C PRO A 12 0.65 -2.51 -6.27
N GLN A 13 1.88 -2.52 -6.78
CA GLN A 13 2.90 -1.53 -6.40
C GLN A 13 2.55 -0.15 -6.93
N GLU A 14 2.10 -0.06 -8.18
CA GLU A 14 1.67 1.19 -8.80
C GLU A 14 0.46 1.80 -8.06
N SER A 15 -0.52 0.98 -7.67
CA SER A 15 -1.64 1.43 -6.84
C SER A 15 -1.19 1.95 -5.48
N PHE A 16 -0.28 1.25 -4.79
CA PHE A 16 0.28 1.72 -3.52
C PHE A 16 0.98 3.07 -3.68
N PHE A 17 1.88 3.21 -4.65
CA PHE A 17 2.64 4.44 -4.84
C PHE A 17 1.80 5.61 -5.35
N GLY A 18 0.72 5.35 -6.08
CA GLY A 18 -0.27 6.37 -6.44
C GLY A 18 -0.89 6.98 -5.20
N HIS A 19 -1.51 6.15 -4.36
CA HIS A 19 -2.15 6.61 -3.12
C HIS A 19 -1.16 7.20 -2.12
N PHE A 20 0.03 6.61 -1.99
CA PHE A 20 1.07 7.12 -1.08
C PHE A 20 1.45 8.57 -1.39
N LYS A 21 1.59 8.93 -2.67
CA LYS A 21 1.97 10.30 -3.06
C LYS A 21 0.87 11.32 -2.82
N ASP A 22 -0.40 10.89 -2.88
CA ASP A 22 -1.56 11.75 -2.68
C ASP A 22 -1.89 11.93 -1.20
N GLU A 23 -1.73 10.87 -0.41
CA GLU A 23 -2.23 10.78 0.97
C GLU A 23 -1.14 11.00 2.03
N ALA A 24 0.14 10.75 1.74
CA ALA A 24 1.21 10.87 2.74
C ALA A 24 1.67 12.33 2.95
N TYR A 25 1.97 12.66 4.20
CA TYR A 25 2.33 14.02 4.60
C TYR A 25 3.84 14.25 4.56
N ILE A 26 4.42 14.04 3.38
CA ILE A 26 5.89 14.05 3.18
C ILE A 26 6.47 15.46 3.11
N LYS A 27 5.77 16.40 2.47
CA LYS A 27 6.29 17.77 2.22
C LYS A 27 6.74 18.51 3.50
N PRO A 28 6.07 18.32 4.65
CA PRO A 28 6.44 19.02 5.88
C PRO A 28 7.50 18.31 6.73
N CYS A 29 8.01 17.15 6.31
CA CYS A 29 9.12 16.50 7.01
C CYS A 29 10.40 17.31 6.79
N GLU A 30 11.06 17.72 7.88
CA GLU A 30 12.30 18.49 7.86
C GLU A 30 13.53 17.58 8.02
N THR A 31 13.33 16.41 8.62
CA THR A 31 14.40 15.43 8.86
C THR A 31 14.16 14.09 8.17
N LEU A 32 15.25 13.36 7.93
CA LEU A 32 15.17 11.99 7.39
C LEU A 32 14.38 11.06 8.32
N ASP A 33 14.45 11.26 9.63
CA ASP A 33 13.77 10.40 10.60
C ASP A 33 12.26 10.68 10.65
N GLU A 34 11.84 11.94 10.49
CA GLU A 34 10.43 12.27 10.27
C GLU A 34 9.89 11.64 8.99
N LEU A 35 10.65 11.71 7.90
CA LEU A 35 10.28 11.08 6.63
C LEU A 35 10.12 9.56 6.79
N LYS A 36 11.08 8.89 7.44
CA LYS A 36 10.98 7.44 7.71
C LYS A 36 9.75 7.12 8.56
N ARG A 37 9.44 7.94 9.57
CA ARG A 37 8.27 7.76 10.44
C ARG A 37 6.98 7.89 9.64
N GLU A 38 6.88 8.90 8.78
CA GLU A 38 5.71 9.12 7.93
C GLU A 38 5.50 7.97 6.95
N ILE A 39 6.57 7.53 6.25
CA ILE A 39 6.52 6.36 5.37
C ILE A 39 6.02 5.12 6.13
N LYS A 40 6.60 4.84 7.31
CA LYS A 40 6.21 3.68 8.13
C LYS A 40 4.77 3.77 8.62
N SER A 41 4.34 4.97 9.02
CA SER A 41 2.96 5.25 9.43
C SER A 41 2.00 4.96 8.28
N TYR A 42 2.27 5.50 7.09
CA TYR A 42 1.44 5.29 5.92
C TYR A 42 1.40 3.82 5.49
N MET A 43 2.54 3.12 5.48
CA MET A 43 2.58 1.68 5.18
C MET A 43 1.72 0.87 6.15
N THR A 44 1.72 1.25 7.43
CA THR A 44 0.88 0.60 8.46
C THR A 44 -0.60 0.87 8.20
N TYR A 45 -0.95 2.13 7.92
CA TYR A 45 -2.29 2.55 7.52
C TYR A 45 -2.81 1.78 6.30
N TYR A 46 -2.06 1.83 5.19
CA TYR A 46 -2.46 1.21 3.93
C TYR A 46 -2.72 -0.30 4.07
N ASN A 47 -1.85 -1.01 4.78
CA ASN A 47 -1.94 -2.46 4.89
C ASN A 47 -3.02 -2.95 5.87
N ASN A 48 -3.29 -2.19 6.94
CA ASN A 48 -4.14 -2.66 8.05
C ASN A 48 -5.47 -1.93 8.17
N TYR A 49 -5.60 -0.73 7.62
CA TYR A 49 -6.76 0.15 7.86
C TYR A 49 -7.42 0.68 6.58
N ARG A 50 -6.73 0.65 5.43
CA ARG A 50 -7.28 1.11 4.16
C ARG A 50 -8.05 0.02 3.43
N TYR A 51 -9.38 0.08 3.51
CA TYR A 51 -10.27 -0.84 2.80
C TYR A 51 -10.30 -0.56 1.30
N GLN A 52 -10.28 -1.63 0.50
CA GLN A 52 -10.25 -1.51 -0.96
C GLN A 52 -11.42 -2.26 -1.61
N TRP A 53 -12.13 -1.60 -2.52
CA TRP A 53 -13.27 -2.18 -3.24
C TRP A 53 -12.88 -3.44 -4.03
N ASN A 54 -11.73 -3.40 -4.69
CA ASN A 54 -11.21 -4.52 -5.48
C ASN A 54 -10.78 -5.71 -4.60
N LEU A 55 -10.61 -5.51 -3.29
CA LEU A 55 -10.30 -6.56 -2.31
C LEU A 55 -11.55 -6.99 -1.54
N LYS A 56 -12.73 -6.94 -2.16
CA LYS A 56 -14.03 -7.25 -1.52
C LYS A 56 -14.26 -6.45 -0.23
N LYS A 57 -13.85 -5.18 -0.22
CA LYS A 57 -13.88 -4.30 0.97
C LYS A 57 -13.09 -4.87 2.16
N MET A 58 -11.94 -5.47 1.90
CA MET A 58 -10.95 -5.83 2.92
C MET A 58 -9.72 -4.93 2.81
N THR A 59 -8.94 -4.88 3.88
CA THR A 59 -7.58 -4.34 3.85
C THR A 59 -6.63 -5.37 3.22
N PRO A 60 -5.45 -4.95 2.72
CA PRO A 60 -4.48 -5.89 2.15
C PRO A 60 -4.13 -7.07 3.08
N VAL A 61 -3.95 -6.81 4.39
CA VAL A 61 -3.66 -7.86 5.38
C VAL A 61 -4.87 -8.79 5.58
N GLN A 62 -6.08 -8.23 5.71
CA GLN A 62 -7.29 -9.03 5.83
C GLN A 62 -7.49 -9.94 4.61
N TYR A 63 -7.30 -9.40 3.41
CA TYR A 63 -7.42 -10.15 2.16
C TYR A 63 -6.41 -11.29 2.08
N ARG A 64 -5.14 -11.04 2.44
CA ARG A 64 -4.08 -12.07 2.52
C ARG A 64 -4.46 -13.19 3.50
N ASN A 65 -4.94 -12.84 4.69
CA ASN A 65 -5.33 -13.81 5.71
C ASN A 65 -6.55 -14.62 5.26
N HIS A 66 -7.54 -13.97 4.63
CA HIS A 66 -8.69 -14.64 4.04
C HIS A 66 -8.25 -15.70 3.01
N LEU A 67 -7.39 -15.33 2.05
CA LEU A 67 -6.87 -16.30 1.07
C LEU A 67 -6.11 -17.46 1.72
N SER A 68 -5.35 -17.19 2.78
CA SER A 68 -4.58 -18.21 3.51
C SER A 68 -5.45 -19.16 4.32
N SER A 69 -6.66 -18.73 4.70
CA SER A 69 -7.64 -19.56 5.43
C SER A 69 -8.52 -20.43 4.51
N VAL A 70 -8.52 -20.12 3.21
CA VAL A 70 -9.36 -20.78 2.19
C VAL A 70 -8.52 -21.75 1.32
N ALA A 71 -7.19 -21.64 1.38
CA ALA A 71 -6.24 -22.58 0.79
C ALA A 71 -6.01 -23.79 1.71
#